data_AF-A0A379VWN9-F1
#
_entry.id   AF-A0A379VWN9-F1
#
_cell.length_a   1.000
_cell.length_b   1.000
_cell.length_c   1.000
_cell.angle_alpha   90.00
_cell.angle_beta   90.00
_cell.angle_gamma   90.00
#
_symmetry.space_group_name_H-M   'P 1'
#
loop_
_entity.id
_entity.type
_entity.pdbx_description
1 polymer ?
#
loop_
_entity_poly.entity_id
_entity_poly.type
_entity_poly.pdbx_seq_one_letter_code
_entity_poly.pdbx_strand_id
1 'polypeptide(L)'
;MRQLNATGWMHNRLRMITASFLVKDLLIDWRLGERYFMSQLIDGDLAANNGGWQWAASTGTDAAPYFRIFNPTTQGERFDRDGEFIRQWLPALRDIPGKAIHEPWWWAEKAGVRT
;
A
#
# COMPACT_ATOMS: atom_id res chain seq x y z
N MET A 1 2.07 3.68 3.86
CA MET A 1 3.29 3.76 4.68
C MET A 1 3.23 4.82 5.78
N ARG A 2 2.87 6.08 5.52
CA ARG A 2 2.82 7.12 6.57
C ARG A 2 1.95 6.78 7.79
N GLN A 3 0.79 6.14 7.59
CA GLN A 3 -0.04 5.64 8.69
C GLN A 3 0.74 4.70 9.63
N LEU A 4 1.33 3.64 9.09
CA LEU A 4 2.14 2.68 9.85
C LEU A 4 3.23 3.38 10.67
N ASN A 5 3.98 4.27 10.05
CA ASN A 5 5.12 4.92 10.69
C ASN A 5 4.69 5.91 11.77
N ALA A 6 3.49 6.48 11.66
CA ALA A 6 2.98 7.46 12.62
C ALA A 6 2.20 6.82 13.76
N THR A 7 1.52 5.69 13.53
CA THR A 7 0.58 5.10 14.51
C THR A 7 0.99 3.71 14.98
N GLY A 8 1.99 3.09 14.37
CA GLY A 8 2.34 1.69 14.58
C GLY A 8 1.26 0.71 14.10
N TRP A 9 0.25 1.17 13.35
CA TRP A 9 -0.83 0.31 12.88
C TRP A 9 -1.17 0.60 11.43
N MET A 10 -1.53 -0.44 10.68
CA MET A 10 -2.00 -0.30 9.30
C MET A 10 -3.23 -1.17 9.08
N HIS A 11 -4.23 -0.65 8.37
CA HIS A 11 -5.41 -1.43 8.01
C HIS A 11 -5.05 -2.64 7.14
N ASN A 12 -5.69 -3.80 7.37
CA ASN A 12 -5.31 -5.06 6.70
C ASN A 12 -5.27 -4.96 5.17
N ARG A 13 -6.25 -4.27 4.55
CA ARG A 13 -6.26 -4.04 3.10
C ARG A 13 -4.99 -3.32 2.62
N LEU A 14 -4.52 -2.32 3.39
CA LEU A 14 -3.32 -1.58 3.06
C LEU A 14 -2.07 -2.43 3.26
N ARG A 15 -2.03 -3.30 4.30
CA ARG A 15 -0.93 -4.26 4.49
C ARG A 15 -0.76 -5.14 3.24
N MET A 16 -1.86 -5.69 2.72
CA MET A 16 -1.86 -6.49 1.49
C MET A 16 -1.34 -5.69 0.28
N ILE A 17 -1.83 -4.46 0.07
CA ILE A 17 -1.43 -3.60 -1.06
C ILE A 17 0.05 -3.24 -0.98
N THR A 18 0.53 -2.78 0.18
CA THR A 18 1.92 -2.36 0.33
C THR A 18 2.89 -3.54 0.26
N ALA A 19 2.50 -4.71 0.76
CA ALA A 19 3.30 -5.93 0.64
C ALA A 19 3.37 -6.41 -0.81
N SER A 20 2.24 -6.43 -1.53
CA SER A 20 2.24 -6.75 -2.97
C SER A 20 3.08 -5.76 -3.76
N PHE A 21 2.97 -4.45 -3.48
CA PHE A 21 3.76 -3.43 -4.17
C PHE A 21 5.27 -3.65 -3.97
N LEU A 22 5.70 -3.94 -2.74
CA LEU A 22 7.11 -4.21 -2.46
C LEU A 22 7.64 -5.42 -3.25
N VAL A 23 6.88 -6.52 -3.25
CA VAL A 23 7.38 -7.81 -3.77
C VAL A 23 7.13 -7.98 -5.26
N LYS A 24 6.01 -7.46 -5.79
CA LYS A 24 5.56 -7.73 -7.16
C LYS A 24 5.75 -6.56 -8.11
N ASP A 25 5.70 -5.32 -7.62
CA ASP A 25 5.97 -4.14 -8.44
C ASP A 25 7.45 -3.73 -8.37
N LEU A 26 8.05 -3.76 -7.16
CA LEU A 26 9.46 -3.38 -6.97
C LEU A 26 10.43 -4.57 -6.98
N LEU A 27 9.93 -5.80 -6.97
CA LEU A 27 10.74 -7.04 -6.95
C LEU A 27 11.73 -7.12 -5.79
N ILE A 28 11.40 -6.52 -4.65
CA ILE A 28 12.23 -6.54 -3.44
C ILE A 28 11.91 -7.80 -2.61
N ASP A 29 12.92 -8.40 -1.98
CA ASP A 29 12.74 -9.57 -1.10
C ASP A 29 11.74 -9.26 0.03
N TRP A 30 10.70 -10.08 0.11
CA TRP A 30 9.61 -9.97 1.08
C TRP A 30 10.10 -9.98 2.53
N ARG A 31 11.23 -10.62 2.84
CA ARG A 31 11.80 -10.66 4.19
C ARG A 31 12.24 -9.28 4.69
N LEU A 32 12.59 -8.36 3.78
CA LEU A 32 12.91 -6.99 4.13
C LEU A 32 11.66 -6.23 4.57
N GLY A 33 10.55 -6.45 3.86
CA GLY A 33 9.24 -5.94 4.22
C GLY A 33 8.73 -6.51 5.55
N GLU A 34 8.86 -7.82 5.73
CA GLU A 34 8.51 -8.52 6.97
C GLU A 34 9.22 -7.92 8.19
N ARG A 35 10.55 -7.78 8.08
CA ARG A 35 11.38 -7.17 9.12
C ARG A 35 10.97 -5.73 9.41
N TYR A 36 10.70 -4.95 8.37
CA TYR A 36 10.25 -3.57 8.54
C TYR A 36 8.90 -3.50 9.26
N PHE A 37 7.92 -4.30 8.84
CA PHE A 37 6.61 -4.38 9.48
C PHE A 37 6.74 -4.78 10.94
N MET A 38 7.56 -5.79 11.25
CA MET A 38 7.79 -6.22 12.64
C MET A 38 8.42 -5.11 13.50
N SER A 39 9.25 -4.25 12.90
CA SER A 39 9.86 -3.12 13.63
C SER A 39 8.90 -1.96 13.92
N GLN A 40 7.75 -1.89 13.25
CA GLN A 40 6.82 -0.75 13.33
C GLN A 40 5.46 -1.13 13.94
N LEU A 41 4.99 -2.35 13.70
CA LEU A 41 3.65 -2.77 14.09
C LEU A 41 3.53 -2.92 15.61
N ILE A 42 2.61 -2.16 16.20
CA ILE A 42 2.19 -2.31 17.61
C ILE A 42 1.52 -3.67 17.85
N ASP A 43 0.92 -4.23 16.81
CA ASP A 43 0.33 -5.57 16.77
C ASP A 43 1.24 -6.62 16.10
N GLY A 44 2.56 -6.38 16.13
CA GLY A 44 3.56 -7.28 15.56
C GLY A 44 3.51 -8.67 16.21
N ASP A 45 3.03 -9.64 15.44
CA ASP A 45 3.02 -11.06 15.79
C ASP A 45 3.73 -11.87 14.71
N LEU A 46 4.57 -12.83 15.11
CA LEU A 46 5.38 -13.61 14.17
C LEU A 46 4.51 -14.39 13.20
N ALA A 47 3.50 -15.12 13.69
CA ALA A 47 2.69 -15.99 12.85
C ALA A 47 1.85 -15.17 11.85
N ALA A 48 1.19 -14.12 12.33
CA ALA A 48 0.36 -13.25 11.50
C ALA A 48 1.19 -12.44 10.49
N ASN A 49 2.32 -11.86 10.92
CA ASN A 49 3.18 -11.06 10.03
C ASN A 49 3.85 -11.96 8.98
N ASN A 50 4.48 -13.06 9.39
CA ASN A 50 5.12 -13.99 8.47
C ASN A 50 4.13 -14.57 7.46
N GLY A 51 2.97 -15.04 7.94
CA GLY A 51 1.90 -15.56 7.08
C GLY A 51 1.39 -14.53 6.08
N GLY A 52 1.18 -13.28 6.53
CA GLY A 52 0.75 -12.19 5.65
C GLY A 52 1.76 -11.86 4.55
N TRP A 53 3.05 -11.83 4.89
CA TRP A 53 4.12 -11.58 3.91
C TRP A 53 4.31 -12.73 2.93
N GLN A 54 4.28 -13.98 3.41
CA GLN A 54 4.33 -15.15 2.54
C GLN A 54 3.11 -15.25 1.62
N TRP A 55 1.93 -14.87 2.11
CA TRP A 55 0.71 -14.79 1.32
C TRP A 55 0.83 -13.78 0.17
N ALA A 56 1.33 -12.57 0.47
CA ALA A 56 1.50 -11.52 -0.53
C ALA A 56 2.61 -11.86 -1.55
N ALA A 57 3.67 -12.52 -1.09
CA ALA A 57 4.81 -12.92 -1.91
C ALA A 57 4.59 -14.23 -2.71
N SER A 58 3.44 -14.88 -2.56
CA SER A 58 3.14 -16.15 -3.23
C SER A 58 4.08 -17.31 -2.84
N THR A 59 4.59 -17.30 -1.61
CA THR A 59 5.56 -18.31 -1.10
C THR A 59 5.00 -19.19 0.02
N GLY A 60 3.88 -18.80 0.63
CA GLY A 60 3.30 -19.50 1.77
C GLY A 60 2.20 -20.51 1.45
N THR A 61 1.63 -21.05 2.52
CA THR A 61 0.47 -21.94 2.47
C THR A 61 -0.79 -21.14 2.09
N ASP A 62 -1.53 -21.63 1.08
CA ASP A 62 -2.73 -20.96 0.54
C ASP A 62 -2.49 -19.48 0.17
N ALA A 63 -1.28 -19.19 -0.33
CA ALA A 63 -0.88 -17.85 -0.70
C ALA A 63 -1.61 -17.35 -1.96
N ALA A 64 -1.60 -16.03 -2.16
CA ALA A 64 -2.05 -15.48 -3.44
C ALA A 64 -1.24 -16.11 -4.59
N PRO A 65 -1.85 -16.48 -5.72
CA PRO A 65 -1.09 -17.06 -6.84
C PRO A 65 -0.07 -16.06 -7.38
N TYR A 66 1.07 -16.56 -7.90
CA TYR A 66 2.20 -15.71 -8.30
C TYR A 66 1.79 -14.63 -9.31
N PHE A 67 0.95 -14.97 -10.28
CA PHE A 67 0.42 -14.06 -11.31
C PHE A 67 -0.59 -13.02 -10.81
N ARG A 68 -1.04 -13.10 -9.55
CA ARG A 68 -1.93 -12.10 -8.96
C ARG A 68 -1.12 -10.91 -8.46
N ILE A 69 -1.00 -9.89 -9.31
CA ILE A 69 -0.35 -8.61 -8.99
C ILE A 69 -1.45 -7.58 -8.69
N PHE A 70 -1.36 -6.91 -7.54
CA PHE A 70 -2.33 -5.90 -7.15
C PHE A 70 -1.97 -4.59 -7.82
N ASN A 71 -2.83 -4.07 -8.70
CA ASN A 71 -2.67 -2.72 -9.21
C ASN A 71 -3.06 -1.70 -8.12
N PRO A 72 -2.12 -0.88 -7.57
CA PRO A 72 -2.39 0.01 -6.45
C PRO A 72 -3.48 1.05 -6.74
N THR A 73 -3.51 1.58 -7.97
CA THR A 73 -4.52 2.57 -8.41
C THR A 73 -5.93 1.99 -8.31
N THR A 74 -6.16 0.81 -8.92
CA THR A 74 -7.49 0.17 -8.88
C THR A 74 -7.91 -0.23 -7.46
N GLN A 75 -6.97 -0.57 -6.59
CA GLN A 75 -7.25 -0.81 -5.17
C GLN A 75 -7.64 0.49 -4.46
N GLY A 76 -6.94 1.59 -4.75
CA GLY A 76 -7.28 2.92 -4.23
C GLY A 76 -8.69 3.35 -4.63
N GLU A 77 -9.01 3.30 -5.93
CA GLU A 77 -10.34 3.67 -6.44
C GLU A 77 -11.47 2.84 -5.85
N ARG A 78 -11.19 1.57 -5.51
CA ARG A 78 -12.18 0.65 -4.94
C ARG A 78 -12.39 0.84 -3.44
N PHE A 79 -11.32 1.05 -2.68
CA PHE A 79 -11.36 1.03 -1.20
C PHE A 79 -11.25 2.41 -0.55
N ASP A 80 -10.83 3.43 -1.30
CA ASP A 80 -10.76 4.84 -0.89
C ASP A 80 -11.30 5.73 -2.01
N ARG A 81 -12.52 5.43 -2.48
CA ARG A 81 -13.11 6.00 -3.71
C ARG A 81 -13.06 7.53 -3.81
N ASP A 82 -13.25 8.20 -2.68
CA ASP A 82 -13.29 9.66 -2.58
C ASP A 82 -11.92 10.25 -2.16
N GLY A 83 -10.92 9.38 -1.95
CA GLY A 83 -9.54 9.74 -1.63
C GLY A 83 -9.34 10.30 -0.23
N GLU A 84 -10.29 10.11 0.68
CA GLU A 84 -10.26 10.69 2.03
C GLU A 84 -9.04 10.22 2.81
N PHE A 85 -8.73 8.91 2.73
CA PHE A 85 -7.55 8.35 3.38
C PHE A 85 -6.26 8.93 2.77
N ILE A 86 -6.18 9.04 1.44
CA ILE A 86 -5.03 9.65 0.78
C ILE A 86 -4.85 11.11 1.22
N ARG A 87 -5.90 11.94 1.26
CA ARG A 87 -5.82 13.35 1.69
C ARG A 87 -5.42 13.52 3.14
N GLN A 88 -5.84 12.60 3.99
CA GLN A 88 -5.47 12.58 5.40
C GLN A 88 -3.96 12.37 5.56
N TRP A 89 -3.41 11.36 4.90
CA TRP A 89 -2.01 10.94 5.09
C TRP A 89 -1.01 11.62 4.15
N LEU A 90 -1.46 12.15 3.02
CA LEU A 90 -0.66 12.93 2.06
C LEU A 90 -1.24 14.35 1.91
N PRO A 91 -0.97 15.26 2.86
CA PRO A 91 -1.50 16.62 2.81
C PRO A 91 -1.17 17.40 1.54
N ALA A 92 -0.03 17.10 0.91
CA ALA A 92 0.38 17.72 -0.36
C ALA A 92 -0.56 17.41 -1.53
N LEU A 93 -1.42 16.40 -1.42
CA LEU A 93 -2.37 16.01 -2.47
C LEU A 93 -3.81 16.46 -2.15
N ARG A 94 -4.02 17.26 -1.09
CA ARG A 94 -5.37 17.64 -0.62
C ARG A 94 -6.20 18.42 -1.62
N ASP A 95 -5.56 19.15 -2.52
CA ASP A 95 -6.26 20.01 -3.48
C ASP A 95 -6.59 19.29 -4.81
N ILE A 96 -6.16 18.03 -4.97
CA ILE A 96 -6.37 17.28 -6.21
C ILE A 96 -7.83 16.83 -6.30
N PRO A 97 -8.59 17.16 -7.36
CA PRO A 97 -10.04 16.94 -7.37
C PRO A 97 -10.45 15.48 -7.55
N GLY A 98 -11.45 15.03 -6.78
CA GLY A 98 -12.15 13.77 -6.98
C GLY A 98 -11.23 12.56 -7.15
N LYS A 99 -11.52 11.72 -8.16
CA LYS A 99 -10.78 10.49 -8.46
C LYS A 99 -9.35 10.70 -8.95
N ALA A 100 -9.00 11.91 -9.40
CA ALA A 100 -7.65 12.20 -9.86
C ALA A 100 -6.60 12.04 -8.75
N ILE A 101 -7.01 12.00 -7.49
CA ILE A 101 -6.14 11.73 -6.36
C ILE A 101 -5.44 10.37 -6.40
N HIS A 102 -6.00 9.39 -7.13
CA HIS A 102 -5.36 8.08 -7.31
C HIS A 102 -4.26 8.10 -8.38
N GLU A 103 -4.24 9.11 -9.25
CA GLU A 103 -3.23 9.33 -10.30
C GLU A 103 -2.86 10.82 -10.41
N PRO A 104 -2.28 11.41 -9.36
CA PRO A 104 -2.12 12.86 -9.24
C PRO A 104 -1.24 13.49 -10.33
N TRP A 105 -0.26 12.74 -10.87
CA TRP A 105 0.65 13.22 -11.90
C TRP A 105 -0.07 13.49 -13.24
N TRP A 106 -1.02 12.64 -13.63
CA TRP A 106 -1.80 12.82 -14.87
C TRP A 106 -2.68 14.05 -14.81
N TRP A 107 -3.23 14.36 -13.63
CA TRP A 107 -3.98 15.59 -13.42
C TRP A 107 -3.07 16.81 -13.44
N ALA A 108 -1.93 16.75 -12.75
CA ALA A 108 -1.00 17.87 -12.68
C ALA A 108 -0.45 18.26 -14.05
N GLU A 109 -0.12 17.29 -14.90
CA GLU A 109 0.31 17.51 -16.28
C GLU A 109 -0.77 18.26 -17.10
N LYS A 110 -2.02 17.79 -17.03
CA LYS A 110 -3.15 18.44 -17.74
C LYS A 110 -3.49 19.82 -17.19
N ALA A 111 -3.31 20.02 -15.88
CA ALA A 111 -3.56 21.28 -15.20
C ALA A 111 -2.40 22.28 -15.35
N GLY A 112 -1.25 21.88 -15.91
CA GLY A 112 -0.06 22.71 -16.00
C GLY A 112 0.60 23.02 -14.65
N VAL A 113 0.34 22.19 -13.63
CA VAL A 113 0.92 22.34 -12.29
C VAL A 113 2.20 21.50 -12.24
N ARG A 114 3.35 22.12 -11.92
CA ARG A 114 4.57 21.34 -11.67
C ARG A 114 4.45 20.66 -10.31
N THR A 115 4.48 19.32 -10.31
CA THR A 115 4.62 18.47 -9.12
C THR A 115 6.02 18.56 -8.52
#